data_AF-A0A0P9D823-F1
#
_entry.id   AF-A0A0P9D823-F1
#
_cell.length_a   1.000
_cell.length_b   1.000
_cell.length_c   1.000
_cell.angle_alpha   90.00
_cell.angle_beta   90.00
_cell.angle_gamma   90.00
#
_symmetry.space_group_name_H-M   'P 1'
#
loop_
_entity.id
_entity.type
_entity.pdbx_description
1 polymer ?
#
loop_
_entity_poly.entity_id
_entity_poly.type
_entity_poly.pdbx_seq_one_letter_code
_entity_poly.pdbx_strand_id
1 'polypeptide(L)'
;LDQGNRVGLLLYGNTLNWTYPGYGKLQRERVLRALARAELGDAPVFEDFDRIPTRLFPARSQLILISPLKSRDRDVLRRLHARGYQILVITPNPILFERQAHGPGAALDLAARLANLERATLLADIRRAGITVIDWDVALPFHQLADTALSRPMPQRGMV
;
A
#
# COMPACT_ATOMS: atom_id res chain seq x y z
N LEU A 1 2.12 16.13 -11.40
CA LEU A 1 2.08 16.71 -10.03
C LEU A 1 1.76 18.20 -10.15
N ASP A 2 0.77 18.51 -10.97
CA ASP A 2 0.63 19.83 -11.59
C ASP A 2 -0.50 20.62 -10.93
N GLN A 3 -1.25 19.97 -10.03
CA GLN A 3 -2.30 20.56 -9.20
C GLN A 3 -1.79 21.13 -7.85
N GLY A 4 -0.47 21.28 -7.67
CA GLY A 4 0.12 21.89 -6.46
C GLY A 4 0.15 20.99 -5.21
N ASN A 5 -0.37 19.77 -5.28
CA ASN A 5 -0.31 18.82 -4.17
C ASN A 5 1.14 18.45 -3.83
N ARG A 6 1.50 18.56 -2.53
CA ARG A 6 2.80 18.13 -2.03
C ARG A 6 2.83 16.61 -1.88
N VAL A 7 3.67 15.95 -2.65
CA VAL A 7 3.82 14.49 -2.63
C VAL A 7 5.23 14.12 -2.19
N GLY A 8 5.31 13.32 -1.14
CA GLY A 8 6.54 12.65 -0.70
C GLY A 8 6.48 11.15 -1.03
N LEU A 9 7.64 10.49 -1.01
CA LEU A 9 7.75 9.06 -1.23
C LEU A 9 8.67 8.46 -0.17
N LEU A 10 8.18 7.46 0.55
CA LEU A 10 8.98 6.62 1.44
C LEU A 10 9.12 5.25 0.79
N LEU A 11 10.33 4.85 0.44
CA LEU A 11 10.64 3.47 0.11
C LEU A 11 11.06 2.75 1.39
N TYR A 12 10.44 1.59 1.62
CA TYR A 12 10.58 0.79 2.82
C TYR A 12 10.79 -0.67 2.42
N GLY A 13 12.02 -1.17 2.57
CA GLY A 13 12.42 -2.49 2.08
C GLY A 13 13.87 -2.82 2.44
N ASN A 14 14.84 -2.52 1.56
CA ASN A 14 16.26 -2.74 1.88
C ASN A 14 16.85 -1.61 2.73
N THR A 15 16.52 -0.38 2.33
CA THR A 15 16.92 0.85 2.99
C THR A 15 15.71 1.75 3.17
N LEU A 16 15.80 2.66 4.15
CA LEU A 16 14.82 3.71 4.33
C LEU A 16 15.20 4.89 3.43
N ASN A 17 14.52 5.03 2.29
CA ASN A 17 14.76 6.15 1.38
C ASN A 17 13.56 7.10 1.38
N TRP A 18 13.78 8.32 1.87
CA TRP A 18 12.76 9.36 1.97
C TRP A 18 12.99 10.46 0.94
N THR A 19 12.06 10.57 -0.01
CA THR A 19 11.92 11.74 -0.87
C THR A 19 10.96 12.71 -0.21
N TYR A 20 11.50 13.82 0.31
CA TYR A 20 10.72 14.86 1.00
C TYR A 20 9.56 15.38 0.16
N PRO A 21 8.42 15.77 0.78
CA PRO A 21 7.26 16.26 0.06
C PRO A 21 7.56 17.54 -0.73
N GLY A 22 7.22 17.53 -2.01
CA GLY A 22 7.35 18.67 -2.92
C GLY A 22 6.26 18.64 -4.00
N TYR A 23 6.28 19.56 -4.96
CA TYR A 23 5.29 19.61 -6.03
C TYR A 23 5.94 19.96 -7.38
N GLY A 24 5.16 19.88 -8.46
CA GLY A 24 5.61 20.24 -9.80
C GLY A 24 6.51 19.19 -10.49
N LYS A 25 7.07 19.59 -11.63
CA LYS A 25 7.85 18.71 -12.52
C LYS A 25 9.12 18.16 -11.87
N LEU A 26 9.86 19.01 -11.16
CA LEU A 26 11.09 18.59 -10.47
C LEU A 26 10.80 17.52 -9.40
N GLN A 27 9.71 17.67 -8.65
CA GLN A 27 9.33 16.65 -7.68
C GLN A 27 8.94 15.34 -8.36
N ARG A 28 8.21 15.42 -9.49
CA ARG A 28 7.85 14.22 -10.27
C ARG A 28 9.09 13.45 -10.69
N GLU A 29 10.12 14.13 -11.19
CA GLU A 29 11.38 13.49 -11.53
C GLU A 29 12.07 12.87 -10.32
N ARG A 30 12.09 13.55 -9.17
CA ARG A 30 12.69 13.00 -7.94
C ARG A 30 12.01 11.69 -7.52
N VAL A 31 10.67 11.67 -7.53
CA VAL A 31 9.88 10.47 -7.23
C VAL A 31 10.17 9.35 -8.23
N LEU A 32 10.18 9.64 -9.53
CA LEU A 32 10.47 8.63 -10.55
C LEU A 32 11.90 8.08 -10.44
N ARG A 33 12.90 8.93 -10.16
CA ARG A 33 14.29 8.49 -9.95
C ARG A 33 14.41 7.64 -8.70
N ALA A 34 13.68 7.95 -7.63
CA ALA A 34 13.67 7.15 -6.42
C ALA A 34 13.06 5.76 -6.69
N LEU A 35 11.93 5.70 -7.39
CA LEU A 35 11.30 4.44 -7.81
C LEU A 35 12.20 3.61 -8.74
N ALA A 36 12.89 4.26 -9.68
CA ALA A 36 13.81 3.58 -10.60
C ALA A 36 15.04 2.98 -9.89
N ARG A 37 15.35 3.44 -8.67
CA ARG A 37 16.41 2.90 -7.80
C ARG A 37 15.87 2.03 -6.67
N ALA A 38 14.57 1.74 -6.67
CA ALA A 38 13.98 0.89 -5.66
C ALA A 38 14.48 -0.54 -5.87
N GLU A 39 15.07 -1.10 -4.82
CA GLU A 39 15.57 -2.47 -4.80
C GLU A 39 14.77 -3.29 -3.79
N LEU A 40 14.59 -4.57 -4.11
CA LEU A 40 14.10 -5.54 -3.14
C LEU A 40 15.08 -5.60 -1.97
N GLY A 41 14.55 -5.76 -0.76
CA GLY A 41 15.35 -5.85 0.44
C GLY A 41 14.93 -7.02 1.30
N ASP A 42 15.94 -7.76 1.77
CA ASP A 42 15.76 -8.90 2.67
C ASP A 42 16.13 -8.54 4.12
N ALA A 43 16.25 -7.24 4.40
CA ALA A 43 16.62 -6.75 5.72
C ALA A 43 15.49 -7.02 6.72
N PRO A 44 15.69 -7.88 7.75
CA PRO A 44 14.63 -8.30 8.68
C PRO A 44 13.99 -7.12 9.43
N VAL A 45 14.75 -6.03 9.58
CA VAL A 45 14.34 -4.79 10.24
C VAL A 45 13.19 -4.06 9.52
N PHE A 46 13.03 -4.30 8.22
CA PHE A 46 12.03 -3.66 7.37
C PHE A 46 10.92 -4.62 6.93
N GLU A 47 10.82 -5.78 7.59
CA GLU A 47 9.79 -6.76 7.26
C GLU A 47 8.36 -6.31 7.62
N ASP A 48 8.23 -5.35 8.55
CA ASP A 48 6.96 -4.91 9.14
C ASP A 48 6.88 -3.40 9.31
N PHE A 49 5.67 -2.88 9.37
CA PHE A 49 5.45 -1.43 9.47
C PHE A 49 5.70 -0.80 10.84
N ASP A 50 6.07 -1.56 11.88
CA ASP A 50 6.25 -1.02 13.24
C ASP A 50 7.34 0.06 13.33
N ARG A 51 8.32 0.04 12.41
CA ARG A 51 9.43 1.00 12.37
C ARG A 51 9.23 2.13 11.36
N ILE A 52 8.03 2.28 10.79
CA ILE A 52 7.76 3.41 9.91
C ILE A 52 7.99 4.71 10.70
N PRO A 53 8.87 5.62 10.24
CA PRO A 53 9.18 6.86 10.92
C PRO A 53 8.06 7.88 10.73
N THR A 54 6.92 7.66 11.40
CA THR A 54 5.70 8.46 11.25
C THR A 54 5.89 9.97 11.48
N ARG A 55 6.95 10.37 12.18
CA ARG A 55 7.36 11.77 12.36
C ARG A 55 7.75 12.47 11.04
N LEU A 56 8.08 11.71 9.99
CA LEU A 56 8.37 12.26 8.66
C LEU A 56 7.09 12.65 7.90
N PHE A 57 5.93 12.13 8.32
CA PHE A 57 4.68 12.36 7.62
C PHE A 57 4.06 13.68 8.08
N PRO A 58 3.68 14.58 7.14
CA PRO A 58 2.92 15.77 7.50
C PRO A 58 1.65 15.39 8.28
N ALA A 59 1.32 16.14 9.33
CA ALA A 59 0.17 15.81 10.17
C ALA A 59 -1.13 15.75 9.35
N ARG A 60 -1.95 14.72 9.61
CA ARG A 60 -3.25 14.48 8.93
C ARG A 60 -3.16 14.42 7.40
N SER A 61 -2.02 14.03 6.85
CA SER A 61 -1.87 13.83 5.40
C SER A 61 -2.61 12.58 4.92
N GLN A 62 -2.85 12.51 3.61
CA GLN A 62 -3.19 11.27 2.95
C GLN A 62 -1.94 10.39 2.84
N LEU A 63 -2.06 9.13 3.25
CA LEU A 63 -1.03 8.11 3.12
C LEU A 63 -1.52 7.06 2.12
N ILE A 64 -0.75 6.87 1.04
CA ILE A 64 -0.96 5.79 0.08
C ILE A 64 0.09 4.73 0.36
N LEU A 65 -0.34 3.60 0.88
CA LEU A 65 0.52 2.46 1.16
C LEU A 65 0.39 1.44 0.04
N ILE A 66 1.51 1.01 -0.53
CA ILE A 66 1.57 -0.08 -1.51
C ILE A 66 2.35 -1.24 -0.88
N SER A 67 1.67 -2.36 -0.59
CA SER A 67 2.30 -3.54 0.03
C SER A 67 1.43 -4.80 -0.10
N PRO A 68 2.02 -6.00 -0.26
CA PRO A 68 1.27 -7.25 -0.23
C PRO A 68 0.58 -7.53 1.11
N LEU A 69 0.93 -6.78 2.16
CA LEU A 69 0.46 -6.87 3.54
C LEU A 69 0.75 -8.20 4.23
N LYS A 70 1.13 -8.12 5.51
CA LYS A 70 1.23 -9.23 6.45
C LYS A 70 0.21 -9.06 7.55
N SER A 71 -0.13 -10.15 8.26
CA SER A 71 -1.13 -10.12 9.33
C SER A 71 -0.82 -9.12 10.45
N ARG A 72 0.48 -8.82 10.70
CA ARG A 72 0.96 -7.85 11.69
C ARG A 72 0.81 -6.38 11.29
N ASP A 73 0.69 -6.10 10.00
CA ASP A 73 0.58 -4.73 9.48
C ASP A 73 -0.72 -4.03 9.89
N ARG A 74 -1.77 -4.80 10.16
CA ARG A 74 -3.11 -4.30 10.53
C ARG A 74 -3.06 -3.35 11.74
N ASP A 75 -2.21 -3.66 12.73
CA ASP A 75 -2.19 -2.91 13.99
C ASP A 75 -1.50 -1.55 13.79
N VAL A 76 -0.48 -1.50 12.93
CA VAL A 76 0.18 -0.24 12.53
C VAL A 76 -0.81 0.64 11.75
N LEU A 77 -1.52 0.06 10.79
CA LEU A 77 -2.51 0.77 9.98
C LEU A 77 -3.63 1.36 10.84
N ARG A 78 -4.14 0.59 11.82
CA ARG A 78 -5.10 1.08 12.81
C ARG A 78 -4.56 2.25 13.63
N ARG A 79 -3.32 2.16 14.13
CA ARG A 79 -2.67 3.24 14.88
C ARG A 79 -2.49 4.51 14.05
N LEU A 80 -2.10 4.37 12.79
CA LEU A 80 -1.99 5.50 11.86
C LEU A 80 -3.36 6.13 11.60
N HIS A 81 -4.38 5.32 11.33
CA HIS A 81 -5.73 5.83 11.08
C HIS A 81 -6.28 6.56 12.31
N ALA A 82 -6.07 6.01 13.52
CA ALA A 82 -6.48 6.64 14.78
C ALA A 82 -5.75 7.97 15.06
N ARG A 83 -4.54 8.18 14.50
CA ARG A 83 -3.82 9.47 14.56
C ARG A 83 -4.36 10.52 13.57
N GLY A 84 -5.38 10.18 12.78
CA GLY A 84 -6.04 11.09 11.84
C GLY A 84 -5.41 11.13 10.44
N TYR A 85 -4.58 10.15 10.08
CA TYR A 85 -4.12 9.99 8.70
C TYR A 85 -5.22 9.37 7.84
N GLN A 86 -5.43 9.90 6.64
CA GLN A 86 -6.31 9.29 5.65
C GLN A 86 -5.54 8.21 4.90
N ILE A 87 -5.87 6.93 5.13
CA ILE A 87 -5.09 5.82 4.58
C ILE A 87 -5.82 5.19 3.39
N LEU A 88 -5.11 5.12 2.28
CA LEU A 88 -5.43 4.26 1.15
C LEU A 88 -4.40 3.14 1.07
N VAL A 89 -4.85 1.90 1.10
CA VAL A 89 -3.99 0.73 0.94
C VAL A 89 -4.23 0.14 -0.44
N ILE A 90 -3.16 0.03 -1.22
CA ILE A 90 -3.11 -0.73 -2.47
C ILE A 90 -2.32 -1.99 -2.17
N THR A 91 -2.96 -3.13 -2.31
CA THR A 91 -2.35 -4.41 -1.97
C THR A 91 -2.19 -5.30 -3.19
N PRO A 92 -0.98 -5.43 -3.75
CA PRO A 92 -0.66 -6.48 -4.71
C PRO A 92 -1.06 -7.84 -4.16
N ASN A 93 -1.71 -8.68 -4.98
CA ASN A 93 -2.14 -10.01 -4.58
C ASN A 93 -1.02 -11.04 -4.83
N PRO A 94 -0.27 -11.49 -3.80
CA PRO A 94 0.81 -12.44 -3.99
C PRO A 94 0.29 -13.83 -4.39
N ILE A 95 -0.95 -14.18 -4.02
CA ILE A 95 -1.53 -15.49 -4.31
C ILE A 95 -1.78 -15.63 -5.81
N LEU A 96 -2.33 -14.59 -6.44
CA LEU A 96 -2.52 -14.57 -7.90
C LEU A 96 -1.18 -14.60 -8.65
N PHE A 97 -0.19 -13.84 -8.16
CA PHE A 97 1.15 -13.82 -8.73
C PHE A 97 1.83 -15.20 -8.70
N GLU A 98 1.87 -15.85 -7.53
CA GLU A 98 2.48 -17.19 -7.36
C GLU A 98 1.73 -18.26 -8.17
N ARG A 99 0.39 -18.19 -8.24
CA ARG A 99 -0.40 -19.12 -9.06
C ARG A 99 -0.15 -18.99 -10.56
N GLN A 100 0.26 -17.82 -11.04
CA GLN A 100 0.65 -17.65 -12.44
C GLN A 100 2.05 -18.22 -12.72
N ALA A 101 2.95 -18.13 -11.73
CA ALA A 101 4.29 -18.68 -11.81
C ALA A 101 4.31 -20.22 -11.74
N HIS A 102 3.33 -20.82 -11.06
CA HIS A 102 3.22 -22.25 -10.86
C HIS A 102 2.11 -22.89 -11.71
N GLY A 103 2.39 -24.06 -12.30
CA GLY A 103 1.39 -24.84 -13.05
C GLY A 103 0.27 -25.40 -12.15
N PRO A 104 -0.80 -25.97 -12.74
CA PRO A 104 -1.94 -26.50 -11.98
C PRO A 104 -1.54 -27.67 -11.07
N GLY A 105 -2.20 -27.80 -9.92
CA GLY A 105 -1.97 -28.91 -8.99
C GLY A 105 -2.85 -28.86 -7.75
N ALA A 106 -3.35 -30.03 -7.31
CA ALA A 106 -4.32 -30.12 -6.21
C ALA A 106 -3.82 -29.54 -4.87
N ALA A 107 -2.54 -29.73 -4.55
CA ALA A 107 -1.93 -29.15 -3.35
C ALA A 107 -1.83 -27.62 -3.44
N LEU A 108 -1.47 -27.09 -4.62
CA LEU A 108 -1.40 -25.66 -4.87
C LEU A 108 -2.79 -25.02 -4.80
N ASP A 109 -3.82 -25.69 -5.32
CA ASP A 109 -5.20 -25.22 -5.26
C ASP A 109 -5.71 -25.11 -3.81
N LEU A 110 -5.41 -26.11 -2.98
CA LEU A 110 -5.76 -26.10 -1.58
C LEU A 110 -5.01 -25.02 -0.80
N ALA A 111 -3.69 -24.89 -1.03
CA ALA A 111 -2.87 -23.84 -0.43
C ALA A 111 -3.36 -22.44 -0.82
N ALA A 112 -3.65 -22.21 -2.11
CA ALA A 112 -4.20 -20.96 -2.58
C ALA A 112 -5.58 -20.66 -2.00
N ARG A 113 -6.43 -21.67 -1.82
CA ARG A 113 -7.74 -21.50 -1.19
C ARG A 113 -7.60 -21.07 0.27
N LEU A 114 -6.71 -21.70 1.03
CA LEU A 114 -6.42 -21.33 2.41
C LEU A 114 -5.85 -19.90 2.49
N ALA A 115 -4.84 -19.58 1.69
CA ALA A 115 -4.23 -18.26 1.64
C ALA A 115 -5.24 -17.16 1.27
N ASN A 116 -6.19 -17.44 0.37
CA ASN A 116 -7.24 -16.49 0.02
C ASN A 116 -8.21 -16.24 1.17
N LEU A 117 -8.54 -17.25 1.99
CA LEU A 117 -9.37 -17.09 3.18
C LEU A 117 -8.67 -16.22 4.25
N GLU A 118 -7.38 -16.49 4.48
CA GLU A 118 -6.56 -15.69 5.40
C GLU A 118 -6.46 -14.24 4.94
N ARG A 119 -6.16 -14.03 3.65
CA ARG A 119 -6.10 -12.69 3.04
C ARG A 119 -7.44 -11.99 3.12
N ALA A 120 -8.55 -12.64 2.77
CA ALA A 120 -9.88 -12.05 2.83
C ALA A 120 -10.22 -11.58 4.25
N THR A 121 -9.84 -12.36 5.27
CA THR A 121 -10.01 -12.00 6.68
C THR A 121 -9.18 -10.76 7.05
N LEU A 122 -7.89 -10.75 6.69
CA LEU A 122 -7.00 -9.60 6.92
C LEU A 122 -7.54 -8.32 6.26
N LEU A 123 -7.94 -8.39 4.99
CA LEU A 123 -8.44 -7.21 4.27
C LEU A 123 -9.80 -6.75 4.83
N ALA A 124 -10.65 -7.67 5.27
CA ALA A 124 -11.91 -7.32 5.93
C ALA A 124 -11.66 -6.58 7.25
N ASP A 125 -10.69 -7.01 8.06
CA ASP A 125 -10.33 -6.35 9.32
C ASP A 125 -9.83 -4.93 9.11
N ILE A 126 -9.00 -4.71 8.08
CA ILE A 126 -8.49 -3.39 7.71
C ILE A 126 -9.66 -2.49 7.22
N ARG A 127 -10.55 -3.01 6.38
CA ARG A 127 -11.73 -2.27 5.91
C ARG A 127 -12.67 -1.90 7.07
N ARG A 128 -12.91 -2.80 8.02
CA ARG A 128 -13.71 -2.53 9.22
C ARG A 128 -13.11 -1.43 10.10
N ALA A 129 -11.80 -1.21 10.03
CA ALA A 129 -11.14 -0.10 10.71
C ALA A 129 -11.37 1.27 10.03
N GLY A 130 -12.11 1.33 8.92
CA GLY A 130 -12.40 2.55 8.17
C GLY A 130 -11.36 2.89 7.09
N ILE A 131 -10.44 1.97 6.79
CA ILE A 131 -9.37 2.17 5.84
C ILE A 131 -9.78 1.67 4.46
N THR A 132 -9.57 2.48 3.42
CA THR A 132 -9.84 2.08 2.04
C THR A 132 -8.78 1.09 1.55
N VAL A 133 -9.22 -0.04 1.00
CA VAL A 133 -8.33 -1.10 0.50
C VAL A 133 -8.68 -1.47 -0.94
N ILE A 134 -7.71 -1.32 -1.81
CA ILE A 134 -7.70 -1.74 -3.21
C ILE A 134 -6.88 -3.02 -3.32
N ASP A 135 -7.53 -4.14 -3.65
CA ASP A 135 -6.85 -5.42 -3.91
C ASP A 135 -6.47 -5.49 -5.39
N TRP A 136 -5.18 -5.64 -5.69
CA TRP A 136 -4.63 -5.47 -7.03
C TRP A 136 -4.03 -6.78 -7.54
N ASP A 137 -4.61 -7.31 -8.62
CA ASP A 137 -3.96 -8.31 -9.45
C ASP A 137 -2.87 -7.65 -10.30
N VAL A 138 -1.60 -7.95 -10.02
CA VAL A 138 -0.43 -7.36 -10.69
C VAL A 138 -0.33 -7.72 -12.17
N ALA A 139 -1.09 -8.71 -12.65
CA ALA A 139 -1.22 -8.98 -14.08
C ALA A 139 -2.01 -7.90 -14.82
N LEU A 140 -2.81 -7.11 -14.11
CA LEU A 140 -3.58 -6.00 -14.66
C LEU A 140 -2.85 -4.66 -14.45
N PRO A 141 -2.82 -3.76 -15.44
CA PRO A 141 -2.23 -2.43 -15.27
C PRO A 141 -2.92 -1.63 -14.16
N PHE A 142 -2.12 -1.14 -13.19
CA PHE A 142 -2.66 -0.43 -12.02
C PHE A 142 -3.55 0.77 -12.37
N HIS A 143 -3.24 1.53 -13.43
CA HIS A 143 -4.00 2.73 -13.81
C HIS A 143 -5.49 2.43 -14.04
N GLN A 144 -5.82 1.28 -14.62
CA GLN A 144 -7.20 0.88 -14.91
C GLN A 144 -8.00 0.64 -13.61
N LEU A 145 -7.34 0.02 -12.63
CA LEU A 145 -7.89 -0.26 -11.32
C LEU A 145 -8.06 1.03 -10.50
N ALA A 146 -7.04 1.90 -10.55
CA ALA A 146 -7.02 3.17 -9.84
C ALA A 146 -8.13 4.10 -10.32
N ASP A 147 -8.34 4.23 -11.63
CA ASP A 147 -9.41 5.06 -12.18
C ASP A 147 -10.79 4.59 -11.68
N THR A 148 -11.02 3.28 -11.69
CA THR A 148 -12.29 2.70 -11.21
C THR A 148 -12.51 2.90 -9.71
N ALA A 149 -11.45 2.70 -8.92
CA ALA A 149 -11.53 2.78 -7.46
C ALA A 149 -11.60 4.21 -6.93
N LEU A 150 -10.91 5.15 -7.58
CA LEU A 150 -10.79 6.55 -7.16
C LEU A 150 -11.87 7.45 -7.77
N SER A 151 -12.55 7.02 -8.84
CA SER A 151 -13.72 7.73 -9.40
C SER A 151 -14.95 7.65 -8.50
N ARG A 152 -15.01 6.68 -7.57
CA ARG A 152 -16.05 6.67 -6.54
C ARG A 152 -15.68 7.68 -5.45
N PRO A 153 -16.54 8.65 -5.12
CA PRO A 153 -16.23 9.63 -4.09
C PRO A 153 -15.89 8.90 -2.79
N MET A 154 -14.67 9.12 -2.30
CA MET A 154 -14.25 8.68 -0.98
C MET A 154 -15.26 9.28 0.01
N PRO A 155 -15.95 8.48 0.86
CA PRO A 155 -16.96 9.01 1.76
C PRO A 155 -16.30 10.03 2.68
N GLN A 156 -16.55 11.32 2.41
CA GLN A 156 -16.19 12.41 3.28
C GLN A 156 -17.08 12.28 4.52
N ARG A 157 -16.54 11.74 5.61
CA ARG A 157 -17.21 11.89 6.91
C ARG A 157 -17.05 13.33 7.35
N GLY A 158 -18.19 14.03 7.41
CA GLY A 158 -18.30 15.41 7.82
C GLY A 158 -17.69 15.66 9.19
N MET A 159 -17.05 16.82 9.31
CA MET A 159 -16.80 17.46 10.59
C MET A 159 -18.13 17.73 11.28
N VAL A 160 -18.31 17.17 12.46
CA VAL A 160 -19.20 17.69 13.51
C VAL A 160 -18.38 17.76 14.78
#